data_AF-A0A7D6DPS3-F1
#
_entry.id   AF-A0A7D6DPS3-F1
#
_cell.length_a   1.000
_cell.length_b   1.000
_cell.length_c   1.000
_cell.angle_alpha   90.00
_cell.angle_beta   90.00
_cell.angle_gamma   90.00
#
_symmetry.space_group_name_H-M   'P 1'
#
loop_
_entity.id
_entity.type
_entity.pdbx_description
1 polymer ?
#
loop_
_entity_poly.entity_id
_entity_poly.type
_entity_poly.pdbx_seq_one_letter_code
_entity_poly.pdbx_strand_id
1 'polypeptide(L)'
;MQVFPLVDITVIPDDEILTHRRVALMELVQKHIRTRDMLEFSQQIADLLNQYAMGPELFKGLIYYIVERGNTSHAKQFLHQIAEKAKADDYREVVMTIAEQLRREGEKKHSGRNSKRKN
;
A
#
# COMPACT_ATOMS: atom_id res chain seq x y z
N MET A 1 -3.15 24.05 -27.07
CA MET A 1 -3.48 23.03 -26.04
C MET A 1 -2.45 21.92 -26.17
N GLN A 2 -1.75 21.58 -25.08
CA GLN A 2 -0.81 20.46 -25.08
C GLN A 2 -1.60 19.16 -24.98
N VAL A 3 -1.29 18.21 -25.87
CA VAL A 3 -1.92 16.88 -25.86
C VAL A 3 -1.37 16.13 -24.65
N PHE A 4 -2.25 15.63 -23.77
CA PHE A 4 -1.86 14.75 -22.67
C PHE A 4 -1.80 13.32 -23.21
N PRO A 5 -0.61 12.73 -23.37
CA PRO A 5 -0.52 11.35 -23.86
C PRO A 5 -1.15 10.41 -22.82
N LEU A 6 -2.08 9.57 -23.27
CA LEU A 6 -2.60 8.47 -22.46
C LEU A 6 -1.63 7.31 -22.54
N VAL A 7 -1.24 6.78 -21.38
CA VAL A 7 -0.39 5.60 -21.24
C VAL A 7 -1.21 4.50 -20.59
N ASP A 8 -1.26 3.33 -21.23
CA ASP A 8 -1.84 2.13 -20.65
C ASP A 8 -0.77 1.37 -19.84
N ILE A 9 -0.82 1.50 -18.52
CA ILE A 9 0.13 0.83 -17.63
C ILE A 9 -0.06 -0.68 -17.56
N THR A 10 -1.19 -1.22 -18.04
CA THR A 10 -1.48 -2.65 -17.90
C THR A 10 -0.67 -3.52 -18.87
N VAL A 11 -0.25 -2.94 -19.99
CA VAL A 11 0.58 -3.60 -21.01
C VAL A 11 2.07 -3.44 -20.80
N ILE A 12 2.50 -2.50 -19.94
CA ILE A 12 3.92 -2.25 -19.65
C ILE A 12 4.44 -3.35 -18.73
N PRO A 13 5.51 -4.08 -19.07
CA PRO A 13 6.13 -5.07 -18.20
C PRO A 13 6.56 -4.51 -16.83
N ASP A 14 6.52 -5.33 -15.77
CA ASP A 14 6.88 -4.85 -14.43
C ASP A 14 8.37 -4.43 -14.35
N ASP A 15 9.25 -5.17 -15.03
CA ASP A 15 10.67 -4.84 -15.15
C ASP A 15 10.91 -3.50 -15.85
N GLU A 16 10.09 -3.17 -16.86
CA GLU A 16 10.10 -1.85 -17.50
C GLU A 16 9.60 -0.76 -16.54
N ILE A 17 8.49 -0.99 -15.84
CA ILE A 17 7.96 -0.06 -14.81
C ILE A 17 9.02 0.28 -13.77
N LEU A 18 9.79 -0.71 -13.29
CA LEU A 18 10.84 -0.50 -12.30
C LEU A 18 11.96 0.46 -12.77
N THR A 19 12.06 0.72 -14.08
CA THR A 19 13.01 1.71 -14.64
C THR A 19 12.51 3.16 -14.56
N HIS A 20 11.22 3.39 -14.29
CA HIS A 20 10.57 4.71 -14.31
C HIS A 20 10.85 5.58 -13.06
N ARG A 21 11.91 5.26 -12.31
CA ARG A 21 12.40 6.02 -11.15
C ARG A 21 11.31 6.22 -10.09
N ARG A 22 11.06 7.47 -9.66
CA ARG A 22 10.08 7.80 -8.60
C ARG A 22 8.64 7.45 -8.99
N VAL A 23 8.32 7.43 -10.28
CA VAL A 23 6.95 7.19 -10.79
C VAL A 23 6.60 5.70 -10.76
N ALA A 24 7.61 4.83 -10.86
CA ALA A 24 7.49 3.37 -10.83
C ALA A 24 6.65 2.85 -9.66
N LEU A 25 6.77 3.48 -8.48
CA LEU A 25 6.01 3.09 -7.29
C LEU A 25 4.50 3.18 -7.51
N MET A 26 4.05 4.30 -8.06
CA MET A 26 2.62 4.49 -8.31
C MET A 26 2.15 3.68 -9.51
N GLU A 27 2.97 3.48 -10.53
CA GLU A 27 2.62 2.63 -11.68
C GLU A 27 2.45 1.17 -11.27
N LEU A 28 3.39 0.62 -10.50
CA LEU A 28 3.34 -0.75 -10.00
C LEU A 28 2.09 -0.95 -9.12
N VAL A 29 1.84 -0.03 -8.18
CA VAL A 29 0.64 -0.08 -7.34
C VAL A 29 -0.61 0.01 -8.19
N GLN A 30 -0.76 1.00 -9.07
CA GLN A 30 -1.98 1.19 -9.85
C GLN A 30 -2.27 0.03 -10.81
N LYS A 31 -1.22 -0.57 -11.40
CA LYS A 31 -1.36 -1.73 -12.28
C LYS A 31 -1.95 -2.94 -11.57
N HIS A 32 -1.52 -3.18 -10.32
CA HIS A 32 -1.82 -4.42 -9.60
C HIS A 32 -2.90 -4.31 -8.52
N ILE A 33 -3.23 -3.08 -8.07
CA ILE A 33 -4.09 -2.85 -6.90
C ILE A 33 -5.45 -3.56 -6.96
N ARG A 34 -6.01 -3.79 -8.16
CA ARG A 34 -7.30 -4.47 -8.35
C ARG A 34 -7.19 -5.91 -8.85
N THR A 35 -6.03 -6.32 -9.34
CA THR A 35 -5.87 -7.56 -10.12
C THR A 35 -5.05 -8.62 -9.40
N ARG A 36 -4.18 -8.22 -8.47
CA ARG A 36 -3.29 -9.14 -7.73
C ARG A 36 -3.24 -8.79 -6.25
N ASP A 37 -2.72 -9.73 -5.45
CA ASP A 37 -2.52 -9.50 -4.02
C ASP A 37 -1.32 -8.56 -3.81
N MET A 38 -1.58 -7.41 -3.19
CA MET A 38 -0.54 -6.40 -2.92
C MET A 38 0.56 -6.90 -1.98
N LEU A 39 0.30 -7.98 -1.23
CA LEU A 39 1.33 -8.66 -0.43
C LEU A 39 2.47 -9.22 -1.31
N GLU A 40 2.17 -9.70 -2.52
CA GLU A 40 3.17 -10.24 -3.45
C GLU A 40 4.18 -9.17 -3.89
N PHE A 41 3.76 -7.89 -3.88
CA PHE A 41 4.54 -6.75 -4.33
C PHE A 41 5.26 -6.02 -3.20
N SER A 42 5.15 -6.48 -1.95
CA SER A 42 5.71 -5.79 -0.78
C SER A 42 7.22 -5.55 -0.88
N GLN A 43 7.97 -6.51 -1.44
CA GLN A 43 9.41 -6.40 -1.63
C GLN A 43 9.74 -5.28 -2.62
N GLN A 44 9.13 -5.31 -3.81
CA GLN A 44 9.36 -4.31 -4.85
C GLN A 44 8.94 -2.91 -4.38
N ILE A 45 7.82 -2.81 -3.65
CA ILE A 45 7.37 -1.55 -3.04
C ILE A 45 8.40 -1.03 -2.04
N ALA A 46 8.92 -1.88 -1.15
CA ALA A 46 9.95 -1.49 -0.19
C ALA A 46 11.26 -1.06 -0.89
N ASP A 47 11.66 -1.77 -1.95
CA ASP A 47 12.85 -1.42 -2.73
C ASP A 47 12.71 -0.06 -3.42
N LEU A 48 11.53 0.23 -3.98
CA LEU A 48 11.24 1.54 -4.57
C LEU A 48 11.18 2.65 -3.52
N LEU A 49 10.60 2.40 -2.35
CA LEU A 49 10.58 3.34 -1.22
C LEU A 49 11.99 3.65 -0.70
N ASN A 50 12.88 2.67 -0.71
CA ASN A 50 14.28 2.82 -0.32
C ASN A 50 15.11 3.61 -1.34
N GLN A 51 14.83 3.43 -2.64
CA GLN A 51 15.50 4.18 -3.70
C GLN A 51 14.96 5.62 -3.81
N TYR A 52 13.66 5.80 -3.57
CA TYR A 52 12.93 7.03 -3.80
C TYR A 52 12.09 7.39 -2.58
N ALA A 53 12.77 7.78 -1.49
CA ALA A 53 12.10 8.19 -0.26
C ALA A 53 11.03 9.26 -0.51
N MET A 54 9.96 9.18 0.26
CA MET A 54 8.82 10.09 0.23
C MET A 54 8.56 10.64 1.63
N GLY A 55 7.98 11.83 1.71
CA GLY A 55 7.62 12.41 3.00
C GLY A 55 6.58 11.55 3.74
N PRO A 56 6.55 11.60 5.08
CA PRO A 56 5.72 10.73 5.91
C PRO A 56 4.22 10.81 5.59
N GLU A 57 3.70 12.00 5.25
CA GLU A 57 2.27 12.15 4.86
C GLU A 57 1.95 11.49 3.52
N LEU A 58 2.85 11.59 2.54
CA LEU A 58 2.66 10.88 1.27
C LEU A 58 2.74 9.37 1.50
N PHE A 59 3.72 8.92 2.28
CA PHE A 59 3.88 7.51 2.63
C PHE A 59 2.63 6.96 3.31
N LYS A 60 2.13 7.67 4.32
CA LYS A 60 0.87 7.37 4.99
C LYS A 60 -0.27 7.22 3.99
N GLY A 61 -0.43 8.20 3.09
CA GLY A 61 -1.46 8.16 2.04
C GLY A 61 -1.34 6.93 1.12
N LEU A 62 -0.13 6.57 0.72
CA LEU A 62 0.14 5.38 -0.09
C LEU A 62 -0.28 4.10 0.64
N ILE A 63 0.11 3.95 1.90
CA ILE A 63 -0.21 2.75 2.68
C ILE A 63 -1.72 2.63 2.92
N TYR A 64 -2.42 3.72 3.25
CA TYR A 64 -3.89 3.69 3.33
C TYR A 64 -4.52 3.30 2.00
N TYR A 65 -4.02 3.87 0.89
CA TYR A 65 -4.55 3.55 -0.43
C TYR A 65 -4.43 2.05 -0.75
N ILE A 66 -3.26 1.45 -0.50
CA ILE A 66 -3.03 0.02 -0.73
C ILE A 66 -3.89 -0.84 0.19
N VAL A 67 -3.98 -0.50 1.49
CA VAL A 67 -4.74 -1.32 2.44
C VAL A 67 -6.25 -1.22 2.24
N GLU A 68 -6.78 -0.04 1.91
CA GLU A 68 -8.22 0.17 1.75
C GLU A 68 -8.74 -0.21 0.35
N ARG A 69 -7.94 0.03 -0.70
CA ARG A 69 -8.37 -0.15 -2.09
C ARG A 69 -7.71 -1.33 -2.77
N GLY A 70 -6.58 -1.78 -2.26
CA GLY A 70 -5.87 -2.96 -2.75
C GLY A 70 -6.50 -4.24 -2.29
N ASN A 71 -6.45 -5.25 -3.16
CA ASN A 71 -6.61 -6.62 -2.71
C ASN A 71 -5.39 -6.98 -1.85
N THR A 72 -5.51 -6.87 -0.53
CA THR A 72 -4.43 -7.18 0.41
C THR A 72 -4.89 -8.26 1.37
N SER A 73 -4.71 -9.53 0.99
CA SER A 73 -5.31 -10.67 1.72
C SER A 73 -4.89 -10.71 3.20
N HIS A 74 -3.65 -10.33 3.47
CA HIS A 74 -3.07 -10.25 4.81
C HIS A 74 -2.47 -8.86 5.06
N ALA A 75 -3.33 -7.85 5.19
CA ALA A 75 -2.91 -6.46 5.41
C ALA A 75 -1.89 -6.28 6.55
N LYS A 76 -2.02 -7.01 7.67
CA LYS A 76 -1.04 -6.96 8.77
C LYS A 76 0.35 -7.46 8.35
N GLN A 77 0.41 -8.52 7.55
CA GLN A 77 1.67 -9.07 7.04
C GLN A 77 2.31 -8.15 6.01
N PHE A 78 1.49 -7.54 5.13
CA PHE A 78 1.94 -6.51 4.20
C PHE A 78 2.58 -5.34 4.96
N LEU A 79 1.87 -4.78 5.94
CA LEU A 79 2.36 -3.71 6.79
C LEU A 79 3.67 -4.10 7.49
N HIS A 80 3.74 -5.28 8.09
CA HIS A 80 4.96 -5.78 8.72
C HIS A 80 6.15 -5.83 7.75
N GLN A 81 5.95 -6.38 6.55
CA GLN A 81 7.02 -6.46 5.55
C GLN A 81 7.49 -5.07 5.09
N ILE A 82 6.58 -4.10 4.95
CA ILE A 82 6.97 -2.72 4.65
C ILE A 82 7.78 -2.11 5.80
N ALA A 83 7.33 -2.27 7.05
CA ALA A 83 8.03 -1.74 8.22
C ALA A 83 9.40 -2.39 8.49
N GLU A 84 9.61 -3.62 8.06
CA GLU A 84 10.90 -4.32 8.18
C GLU A 84 11.89 -3.97 7.06
N LYS A 85 11.39 -3.81 5.83
CA LYS A 85 12.23 -3.69 4.64
C LYS A 85 12.51 -2.26 4.23
N ALA A 86 11.60 -1.34 4.54
CA ALA A 86 11.78 0.06 4.23
C ALA A 86 12.64 0.73 5.32
N LYS A 87 13.71 1.42 4.90
CA LYS A 87 14.81 1.86 5.77
C LYS A 87 14.62 3.23 6.41
N ALA A 88 13.57 3.97 6.04
CA ALA A 88 13.33 5.28 6.64
C ALA A 88 12.68 5.11 8.02
N ASP A 89 13.28 5.74 9.03
CA ASP A 89 12.86 5.58 10.43
C ASP A 89 11.38 5.93 10.65
N ASP A 90 10.91 7.00 10.01
CA ASP A 90 9.52 7.47 10.11
C ASP A 90 8.50 6.48 9.52
N TYR A 91 8.90 5.61 8.58
CA TYR A 91 7.95 4.68 7.94
C TYR A 91 7.47 3.61 8.92
N ARG A 92 8.36 3.13 9.80
CA ARG A 92 8.00 2.12 10.78
C ARG A 92 6.93 2.64 11.73
N GLU A 93 7.10 3.87 12.22
CA GLU A 93 6.12 4.52 13.11
C GLU A 93 4.76 4.70 12.43
N VAL A 94 4.77 5.20 11.19
CA VAL A 94 3.54 5.37 10.39
C VAL A 94 2.83 4.03 10.20
N VAL A 95 3.56 2.98 9.83
CA VAL A 95 3.00 1.64 9.62
C VAL A 95 2.42 1.06 10.91
N MET A 96 3.12 1.19 12.04
CA MET A 96 2.61 0.72 13.34
C MET A 96 1.33 1.45 13.74
N THR A 97 1.26 2.75 13.48
CA THR A 97 0.06 3.57 13.73
C THR A 97 -1.13 3.07 12.90
N ILE A 98 -0.92 2.79 11.60
CA ILE A 98 -1.95 2.26 10.70
C ILE A 98 -2.40 0.86 11.16
N ALA A 99 -1.46 -0.03 11.50
CA ALA A 99 -1.77 -1.38 11.98
C ALA A 99 -2.65 -1.37 13.25
N GLU A 100 -2.34 -0.48 14.19
CA GLU A 100 -3.11 -0.30 15.42
C GLU A 100 -4.52 0.24 15.15
N GLN A 101 -4.66 1.19 14.23
CA GLN A 101 -5.98 1.68 13.82
C GLN A 101 -6.85 0.56 13.23
N LEU A 102 -6.29 -0.25 12.32
CA LEU A 102 -7.01 -1.37 11.71
C LEU A 102 -7.45 -2.40 12.75
N ARG A 103 -6.62 -2.67 13.77
CA ARG A 103 -6.98 -3.55 14.89
C ARG A 103 -8.20 -3.01 15.64
N ARG A 104 -8.19 -1.72 16.02
CA ARG A 104 -9.29 -1.07 16.74
C ARG A 104 -10.59 -1.04 15.93
N GLU A 105 -10.50 -0.78 14.64
CA GLU A 105 -11.67 -0.82 13.75
C GLU A 105 -12.27 -2.23 13.64
N GLY A 106 -11.40 -3.26 13.58
CA GLY A 106 -11.80 -4.65 13.64
C GLY A 106 -12.57 -4.98 14.92
N GLU A 107 -12.06 -4.56 16.08
CA GLU A 107 -12.69 -4.79 17.39
C GLU A 107 -14.06 -4.11 17.52
N LYS A 108 -14.17 -2.84 17.08
CA LYS A 108 -15.44 -2.11 17.06
C LYS A 108 -16.49 -2.79 16.18
N LYS A 109 -16.09 -3.25 14.98
CA LYS A 109 -16.99 -3.99 14.06
C LYS A 109 -17.47 -5.31 14.66
N HIS A 110 -16.63 -6.03 15.39
CA HIS A 110 -17.01 -7.29 16.06
C HIS A 110 -17.92 -7.05 17.27
N SER A 111 -17.60 -6.06 18.11
CA SER A 111 -18.42 -5.71 19.29
C SER A 111 -19.83 -5.24 18.90
N GLY A 112 -19.96 -4.42 17.85
CA GLY A 112 -21.26 -3.95 17.35
C GLY A 112 -22.13 -5.02 16.66
N ARG A 113 -21.56 -6.14 16.20
CA ARG A 113 -22.31 -7.28 15.65
C ARG A 113 -22.89 -8.18 16.75
N ASN A 114 -22.19 -8.32 17.88
CA ASN A 114 -22.67 -9.12 19.01
C ASN A 114 -23.80 -8.42 19.80
N SER A 115 -23.85 -7.10 19.80
CA SER A 115 -24.96 -6.35 20.41
C SER A 115 -26.25 -6.39 19.59
N LYS A 116 -26.19 -6.52 18.26
CA LYS A 116 -27.38 -6.70 17.39
C LYS A 116 -28.00 -8.10 17.41
N ARG A 117 -27.28 -9.12 17.91
CA ARG A 117 -27.80 -10.50 18.03
C ARG A 117 -28.47 -10.79 19.39
N LYS A 118 -28.41 -9.84 20.33
CA LYS A 118 -28.98 -9.96 21.68
C LYS A 118 -30.28 -9.17 21.89
N ASN A 119 -30.80 -8.53 20.83
CA ASN A 119 -32.11 -7.86 20.83
C ASN A 119 -33.07 -8.58 19.89
#